data_AF-A0AA38FM79-F1
#
_entry.id   AF-A0AA38FM79-F1
#
_cell.length_a   1.000
_cell.length_b   1.000
_cell.length_c   1.000
_cell.angle_alpha   90.00
_cell.angle_beta   90.00
_cell.angle_gamma   90.00
#
_symmetry.space_group_name_H-M   'P 1'
#
loop_
_entity.id
_entity.type
_entity.pdbx_description
1 polymer ?
#
loop_
_entity_poly.entity_id
_entity_poly.type
_entity_poly.pdbx_seq_one_letter_code
_entity_poly.pdbx_strand_id
1 'polypeptide(L)'
;MEMDKVLYMNGGQGEYSYAQNSNLVQKKALLIAKPLLEESIRSWKNTFNCQTLRIADLGKSIKKYVHQGMSVPEFQFFYNDLPSNDFNSLFRLLLAEKSCNLLAGVPGSFYTRLFPLNSLHFIHSAFGIHWLSQIPSEVEDKNSEAWNRGRICISEEGSAGVADAYFAQFQRDLNAFLKARAKEMVVGGRMFLLFVTRLSADRRKQPHVFVDSLAGAMIELASQGIIEEEKLDSFNIPLYFPNNEEVRSELYKEGSFAIIGGLESFAHEVDDHYDNDKEAYASLLSNHVRAVFEGLLLHHFGEGVINDLFVAHTTLIANNMEEVMKIWKKAKYIMTLTLERKDASKMEMEKVLSMNGGQGEYSYAQNSNLVQKKILLTAKPLLEESIRSWKNTFNCETLCIADLGCSSGPNTLFITEIIAKEIQNKYINQGMRVPEFQVFYNDLPSNDFNSLFRLLLAEERSFNMAAGVPGSFYTRLFPLNSLHFIHSSFSLHWLSRVPSEVEDKNSKGWNRGRVFISEEGSESVADAYFAQFQRDLNAFLKERANEMVVG
;
A
#
# COMPACT_ATOMS: atom_id res chain seq x y z
N MET A 1 19.63 -12.49 16.77
CA MET A 1 20.41 -11.22 16.83
C MET A 1 19.47 -10.02 16.77
N GLU A 2 19.60 -9.02 17.67
CA GLU A 2 18.75 -7.81 17.70
C GLU A 2 19.21 -6.81 16.62
N MET A 3 18.49 -6.76 15.48
CA MET A 3 18.94 -6.02 14.29
C MET A 3 19.06 -4.51 14.51
N ASP A 4 18.24 -3.93 15.37
CA ASP A 4 18.26 -2.49 15.71
C ASP A 4 19.58 -2.03 16.36
N LYS A 5 20.36 -2.96 16.92
CA LYS A 5 21.67 -2.67 17.53
C LYS A 5 22.86 -2.94 16.63
N VAL A 6 22.72 -3.86 15.68
CA VAL A 6 23.87 -4.39 14.91
C VAL A 6 23.81 -4.08 13.42
N LEU A 7 22.62 -3.83 12.88
CA LEU A 7 22.45 -3.53 11.46
C LEU A 7 22.59 -2.02 11.26
N TYR A 8 23.76 -1.60 10.79
CA TYR A 8 24.03 -0.24 10.36
C TYR A 8 25.18 -0.24 9.35
N MET A 9 25.19 0.74 8.46
CA MET A 9 26.31 0.93 7.53
C MET A 9 27.48 1.58 8.27
N ASN A 10 28.73 1.24 7.90
CA ASN A 10 29.90 1.80 8.59
C ASN A 10 29.91 3.34 8.51
N GLY A 11 29.78 3.99 9.66
CA GLY A 11 29.58 5.43 9.81
C GLY A 11 30.85 6.27 9.65
N GLY A 12 30.73 7.59 9.80
CA GLY A 12 31.87 8.51 9.76
C GLY A 12 32.44 8.80 8.37
N GLN A 13 33.67 9.32 8.34
CA GLN A 13 34.37 9.83 7.14
C GLN A 13 35.67 9.08 6.83
N GLY A 14 35.95 7.96 7.52
CA GLY A 14 37.15 7.15 7.30
C GLY A 14 37.15 6.43 5.94
N GLU A 15 38.29 5.86 5.56
CA GLU A 15 38.50 5.18 4.28
C GLU A 15 37.47 4.07 4.00
N TYR A 16 37.14 3.27 5.01
CA TYR A 16 36.18 2.17 4.91
C TYR A 16 34.73 2.58 5.22
N SER A 17 34.44 3.89 5.38
CA SER A 17 33.09 4.32 5.69
C SER A 17 32.17 4.23 4.48
N TYR A 18 30.88 4.02 4.73
CA TYR A 18 29.86 3.96 3.69
C TYR A 18 29.72 5.28 2.92
N ALA A 19 30.00 6.42 3.57
CA ALA A 19 29.97 7.74 2.94
C ALA A 19 31.03 7.93 1.82
N GLN A 20 32.12 7.15 1.85
CA GLN A 20 33.15 7.12 0.82
C GLN A 20 32.87 6.03 -0.24
N ASN A 21 32.34 4.89 0.19
CA ASN A 21 32.25 3.68 -0.64
C ASN A 21 30.88 3.43 -1.32
N SER A 22 29.84 4.23 -1.03
CA SER A 22 28.50 4.10 -1.63
C SER A 22 28.34 4.69 -3.04
N ASN A 23 29.35 5.43 -3.52
CA ASN A 23 29.30 6.06 -4.85
C ASN A 23 29.29 5.02 -5.99
N LEU A 24 29.95 3.88 -5.77
CA LEU A 24 30.16 2.85 -6.78
C LEU A 24 28.86 2.15 -7.20
N VAL A 25 27.98 1.91 -6.23
CA VAL A 25 26.75 1.11 -6.41
C VAL A 25 25.51 1.99 -6.21
N GLN A 26 25.18 2.37 -4.98
CA GLN A 26 23.88 2.96 -4.65
C GLN A 26 23.68 4.33 -5.32
N LYS A 27 24.72 5.17 -5.37
CA LYS A 27 24.60 6.50 -5.99
C LYS A 27 24.36 6.45 -7.49
N LYS A 28 25.05 5.58 -8.23
CA LYS A 28 24.83 5.42 -9.68
C LYS A 28 23.43 4.92 -9.96
N ALA A 29 22.97 3.94 -9.19
CA ALA A 29 21.59 3.45 -9.29
C ALA A 29 20.55 4.56 -9.06
N LEU A 30 20.77 5.43 -8.08
CA LEU A 30 19.90 6.59 -7.83
C LEU A 30 19.92 7.60 -8.99
N LEU A 31 21.07 7.83 -9.63
CA LEU A 31 21.17 8.70 -10.80
C LEU A 31 20.40 8.13 -12.00
N ILE A 32 20.49 6.81 -12.23
CA ILE A 32 19.72 6.12 -13.28
C ILE A 32 18.23 6.15 -12.96
N ALA A 33 17.84 6.00 -11.70
CA ALA A 33 16.45 6.04 -11.25
C ALA A 33 15.87 7.46 -11.16
N LYS A 34 16.70 8.51 -11.19
CA LYS A 34 16.27 9.91 -11.02
C LYS A 34 15.17 10.33 -12.00
N PRO A 35 15.27 10.07 -13.32
CA PRO A 35 14.20 10.43 -14.26
C PRO A 35 12.87 9.75 -13.93
N LEU A 36 12.90 8.52 -13.42
CA LEU A 36 11.71 7.76 -13.02
C LEU A 36 11.07 8.35 -11.76
N LEU A 37 11.88 8.78 -10.80
CA LEU A 37 11.41 9.52 -9.63
C LEU A 37 10.79 10.87 -10.04
N GLU A 38 11.45 11.61 -10.92
CA GLU A 38 10.92 12.89 -11.44
C GLU A 38 9.62 12.70 -12.23
N GLU A 39 9.48 11.63 -12.99
CA GLU A 39 8.23 11.27 -13.68
C GLU A 39 7.13 10.88 -12.68
N SER A 40 7.46 10.12 -11.65
CA SER A 40 6.55 9.82 -10.55
C SER A 40 6.06 11.08 -9.84
N ILE A 41 6.91 12.10 -9.67
CA ILE A 41 6.49 13.38 -9.10
C ILE A 41 5.64 14.18 -10.11
N ARG A 42 6.09 14.29 -11.38
CA ARG A 42 5.39 15.06 -12.42
C ARG A 42 4.00 14.52 -12.75
N SER A 43 3.81 13.20 -12.70
CA SER A 43 2.51 12.54 -12.94
C SER A 43 1.57 12.59 -11.74
N TRP A 44 1.97 13.20 -10.62
CA TRP A 44 1.17 13.26 -9.41
C TRP A 44 0.08 14.33 -9.53
N LYS A 45 -1.13 13.88 -9.87
CA LYS A 45 -2.27 14.76 -10.13
C LYS A 45 -2.96 15.27 -8.87
N ASN A 46 -2.67 14.68 -7.70
CA ASN A 46 -3.32 15.06 -6.46
C ASN A 46 -2.76 16.40 -5.96
N THR A 47 -3.62 17.41 -5.91
CA THR A 47 -3.33 18.68 -5.25
C THR A 47 -3.73 18.57 -3.78
N PHE A 48 -2.74 18.44 -2.89
CA PHE A 48 -2.99 18.57 -1.46
C PHE A 48 -3.20 20.05 -1.15
N ASN A 49 -4.39 20.40 -0.67
CA ASN A 49 -4.67 21.76 -0.20
C ASN A 49 -4.01 21.96 1.18
N CYS A 50 -2.67 22.00 1.22
CA CYS A 50 -1.87 22.08 2.43
C CYS A 50 -0.77 23.13 2.31
N GLN A 51 -0.49 23.82 3.42
CA GLN A 51 0.60 24.81 3.51
C GLN A 51 1.99 24.14 3.65
N THR A 52 2.04 22.85 3.99
CA THR A 52 3.28 22.11 4.28
C THR A 52 3.25 20.74 3.62
N LEU A 53 4.28 20.41 2.84
CA LEU A 53 4.49 19.08 2.28
C LEU A 53 5.50 18.30 3.13
N ARG A 54 5.13 17.08 3.51
CA ARG A 54 5.96 16.19 4.35
C ARG A 54 6.48 15.01 3.56
N ILE A 55 7.81 14.88 3.54
CA ILE A 55 8.55 13.88 2.76
C ILE A 55 9.39 13.05 3.73
N ALA A 56 9.28 11.73 3.68
CA ALA A 56 10.12 10.82 4.46
C ALA A 56 11.05 10.01 3.55
N ASP A 57 12.31 9.85 3.94
CA ASP A 57 13.29 8.98 3.32
C ASP A 57 13.62 7.85 4.31
N LEU A 58 13.26 6.60 3.99
CA LEU A 58 13.30 5.45 4.90
C LEU A 58 14.49 4.54 4.59
N GLY A 59 15.34 4.29 5.59
CA GLY A 59 16.56 3.48 5.47
C GLY A 59 17.75 4.26 4.90
N LYS A 60 17.91 5.52 5.33
CA LYS A 60 18.91 6.44 4.78
C LYS A 60 20.25 6.41 5.51
N SER A 61 21.28 6.02 4.76
CA SER A 61 22.68 6.33 5.06
C SER A 61 23.22 7.52 4.24
N ILE A 62 24.29 8.16 4.75
CA ILE A 62 24.82 9.50 4.45
C ILE A 62 24.84 9.95 2.96
N LYS A 63 24.37 11.19 2.68
CA LYS A 63 24.56 12.15 1.52
C LYS A 63 23.31 12.61 0.71
N LYS A 64 23.56 13.61 -0.14
CA LYS A 64 22.90 14.92 -0.40
C LYS A 64 21.96 15.00 -1.62
N TYR A 65 20.86 15.77 -1.53
CA TYR A 65 20.06 16.25 -2.68
C TYR A 65 19.40 17.61 -2.39
N VAL A 66 19.49 18.57 -3.32
CA VAL A 66 18.90 19.92 -3.25
C VAL A 66 18.12 20.22 -4.52
N HIS A 67 16.94 20.84 -4.41
CA HIS A 67 16.24 21.51 -5.52
C HIS A 67 15.70 22.89 -5.12
N GLN A 68 15.70 23.83 -6.09
CA GLN A 68 15.33 25.25 -5.98
C GLN A 68 14.03 25.57 -6.75
N GLY A 69 13.21 26.48 -6.19
CA GLY A 69 12.61 27.61 -6.93
C GLY A 69 11.13 27.52 -7.37
N MET A 70 10.22 28.14 -6.59
CA MET A 70 8.98 28.91 -6.94
C MET A 70 7.98 28.83 -5.78
N SER A 71 7.37 29.95 -5.33
CA SER A 71 6.60 30.12 -4.06
C SER A 71 6.06 28.81 -3.49
N VAL A 72 6.89 28.20 -2.65
CA VAL A 72 6.92 26.78 -2.37
C VAL A 72 6.11 26.55 -1.07
N PRO A 73 5.30 25.48 -0.95
CA PRO A 73 4.88 25.02 0.37
C PRO A 73 6.10 24.77 1.25
N GLU A 74 5.98 24.95 2.56
CA GLU A 74 7.08 24.61 3.47
C GLU A 74 7.36 23.10 3.38
N PHE A 75 8.60 22.69 3.12
CA PHE A 75 8.95 21.28 3.09
C PHE A 75 9.49 20.82 4.44
N GLN A 76 9.00 19.68 4.90
CA GLN A 76 9.54 18.96 6.04
C GLN A 76 10.13 17.63 5.56
N PHE A 77 11.42 17.45 5.75
CA PHE A 77 12.13 16.21 5.41
C PHE A 77 12.42 15.41 6.66
N PHE A 78 11.98 14.16 6.65
CA PHE A 78 12.23 13.19 7.71
C PHE A 78 13.21 12.13 7.21
N TYR A 79 14.36 12.02 7.87
CA TYR A 79 15.38 11.02 7.59
C TYR A 79 15.22 9.90 8.61
N ASN A 80 14.74 8.74 8.18
CA ASN A 80 14.56 7.59 9.05
C ASN A 80 15.65 6.54 8.81
N ASP A 81 16.14 5.99 9.91
CA ASP A 81 17.00 4.81 9.94
C ASP A 81 16.93 4.16 11.33
N LEU A 82 17.59 3.02 11.51
CA LEU A 82 17.72 2.36 12.81
C LEU A 82 18.45 3.25 13.83
N PRO A 83 18.18 3.07 15.14
CA PRO A 83 18.81 3.89 16.18
C PRO A 83 20.34 3.85 16.19
N SER A 84 20.93 2.77 15.67
CA SER A 84 22.36 2.56 15.50
C SER A 84 23.00 3.41 14.40
N ASN A 85 22.22 4.07 13.54
CA ASN A 85 22.73 4.90 12.45
C ASN A 85 23.47 6.16 12.94
N ASP A 86 24.43 6.63 12.16
CA ASP A 86 25.21 7.84 12.45
C ASP A 86 24.46 9.13 12.05
N PHE A 87 23.37 9.42 12.77
CA PHE A 87 22.60 10.65 12.62
C PHE A 87 23.44 11.91 12.86
N ASN A 88 24.48 11.82 13.69
CA ASN A 88 25.37 12.95 13.98
C ASN A 88 26.12 13.40 12.72
N SER A 89 26.68 12.47 11.96
CA SER A 89 27.33 12.78 10.68
C SER A 89 26.32 13.29 9.64
N LEU A 90 25.11 12.72 9.60
CA LEU A 90 24.03 13.23 8.75
C LEU A 90 23.70 14.69 9.08
N PHE A 91 23.48 15.05 10.35
CA PHE A 91 23.13 16.40 10.75
C PHE A 91 24.24 17.41 10.45
N ARG A 92 25.52 17.04 10.64
CA ARG A 92 26.65 17.91 10.25
C ARG A 92 26.64 18.23 8.74
N LEU A 93 26.32 17.24 7.91
CA LEU A 93 26.23 17.43 6.46
C LEU A 93 25.04 18.31 6.07
N LEU A 94 23.87 18.07 6.66
CA LEU A 94 22.66 18.84 6.38
C LEU A 94 22.79 20.32 6.80
N LEU A 95 23.45 20.59 7.94
CA LEU A 95 23.70 21.96 8.41
C LEU A 95 24.59 22.77 7.44
N ALA A 96 25.48 22.09 6.69
CA ALA A 96 26.33 22.75 5.71
C ALA A 96 25.57 23.22 4.45
N GLU A 97 24.35 22.74 4.20
CA GLU A 97 23.61 23.00 2.96
C GLU A 97 22.81 24.31 2.94
N LYS A 98 22.65 24.99 4.08
CA LYS A 98 21.88 26.26 4.19
C LYS A 98 20.49 26.18 3.52
N SER A 99 19.74 25.10 3.75
CA SER A 99 18.36 24.96 3.23
C SER A 99 17.35 25.70 4.13
N CYS A 100 16.30 26.27 3.54
CA CYS A 100 15.18 26.89 4.28
C CYS A 100 14.10 25.88 4.73
N ASN A 101 14.36 24.57 4.68
CA ASN A 101 13.40 23.51 5.01
C ASN A 101 13.62 22.97 6.43
N LEU A 102 12.55 22.45 7.06
CA LEU A 102 12.70 21.70 8.31
C LEU A 102 13.25 20.30 8.01
N LEU A 103 14.30 19.91 8.73
CA LEU A 103 14.96 18.61 8.62
C LEU A 103 14.91 17.91 9.98
N ALA A 104 14.51 16.64 10.02
CA ALA A 104 14.43 15.86 11.24
C ALA A 104 14.97 14.44 11.04
N GLY A 105 15.71 13.92 12.02
CA GLY A 105 16.04 12.50 12.11
C GLY A 105 14.96 11.75 12.89
N VAL A 106 14.57 10.57 12.41
CA VAL A 106 13.53 9.72 13.01
C VAL A 106 14.13 8.33 13.25
N PRO A 107 14.67 8.05 14.45
CA PRO A 107 15.26 6.76 14.76
C PRO A 107 14.17 5.70 14.95
N GLY A 108 14.35 4.53 14.33
CA GLY A 108 13.47 3.38 14.50
C GLY A 108 13.34 2.53 13.24
N SER A 109 12.94 1.27 13.41
CA SER A 109 12.71 0.36 12.29
C SER A 109 11.49 0.80 11.47
N PHE A 110 11.68 0.93 10.16
CA PHE A 110 10.57 1.17 9.23
C PHE A 110 9.63 -0.05 9.11
N TYR A 111 9.91 -1.19 9.73
CA TYR A 111 8.90 -2.26 9.84
C TYR A 111 7.81 -1.95 10.88
N THR A 112 7.93 -0.85 11.62
CA THR A 112 6.98 -0.39 12.63
C THR A 112 6.41 1.00 12.29
N ARG A 113 5.48 1.49 13.11
CA ARG A 113 4.95 2.86 12.99
C ARG A 113 5.97 3.87 13.51
N LEU A 114 6.30 4.86 12.68
CA LEU A 114 7.25 5.94 12.92
C LEU A 114 6.57 7.31 12.97
N PHE A 115 5.44 7.47 12.26
CA PHE A 115 4.78 8.76 12.08
C PHE A 115 3.31 8.75 12.56
N PRO A 116 2.73 9.92 12.87
CA PRO A 116 1.30 10.06 13.12
C PRO A 116 0.43 9.60 11.94
N LEU A 117 -0.86 9.44 12.18
CA LEU A 117 -1.80 9.05 11.12
C LEU A 117 -1.89 10.15 10.06
N ASN A 118 -1.92 9.76 8.77
CA ASN A 118 -2.15 10.66 7.64
C ASN A 118 -1.25 11.92 7.64
N SER A 119 0.03 11.78 8.03
CA SER A 119 0.96 12.89 8.13
C SER A 119 1.92 13.02 6.95
N LEU A 120 2.21 11.92 6.24
CA LEU A 120 3.19 11.88 5.16
C LEU A 120 2.52 12.01 3.79
N HIS A 121 3.10 12.81 2.90
CA HIS A 121 2.62 12.99 1.53
C HIS A 121 3.42 12.12 0.57
N PHE A 122 4.75 12.11 0.75
CA PHE A 122 5.66 11.35 -0.08
C PHE A 122 6.61 10.52 0.77
N ILE A 123 6.88 9.30 0.33
CA ILE A 123 7.87 8.41 0.93
C ILE A 123 8.86 7.96 -0.14
N HIS A 124 10.14 8.05 0.18
CA HIS A 124 11.22 7.48 -0.60
C HIS A 124 11.88 6.38 0.23
N SER A 125 12.27 5.28 -0.39
CA SER A 125 13.19 4.30 0.21
C SER A 125 14.06 3.69 -0.86
N ALA A 126 15.37 3.81 -0.70
CA ALA A 126 16.34 3.25 -1.63
C ALA A 126 17.26 2.28 -0.90
N PHE A 127 17.37 1.07 -1.43
CA PHE A 127 18.18 -0.03 -0.90
C PHE A 127 17.86 -0.40 0.56
N GLY A 128 16.65 -0.10 1.04
CA GLY A 128 16.21 -0.44 2.40
C GLY A 128 15.43 -1.74 2.49
N ILE A 129 14.42 -1.94 1.62
CA ILE A 129 13.38 -2.97 1.83
C ILE A 129 13.84 -4.43 1.65
N HIS A 130 15.07 -4.67 1.17
CA HIS A 130 15.63 -6.01 1.06
C HIS A 130 16.32 -6.50 2.35
N TRP A 131 16.52 -5.60 3.31
CA TRP A 131 17.03 -5.93 4.64
C TRP A 131 15.92 -6.47 5.52
N LEU A 132 15.98 -7.73 5.92
CA LEU A 132 14.98 -8.34 6.78
C LEU A 132 15.02 -7.76 8.19
N SER A 133 13.88 -7.78 8.88
CA SER A 133 13.78 -7.32 10.27
C SER A 133 14.55 -8.22 11.24
N GLN A 134 14.76 -9.48 10.86
CA GLN A 134 15.50 -10.49 11.61
C GLN A 134 15.93 -11.64 10.68
N ILE A 135 16.90 -12.44 11.13
CA ILE A 135 17.22 -13.72 10.52
C ILE A 135 16.07 -14.71 10.83
N PRO A 136 15.61 -15.53 9.86
CA PRO A 136 14.65 -16.59 10.17
C PRO A 136 15.24 -17.58 11.19
N SER A 137 14.55 -17.81 12.30
CA SER A 137 15.05 -18.70 13.37
C SER A 137 15.35 -20.12 12.89
N GLU A 138 14.61 -20.57 11.88
CA GLU A 138 14.70 -21.89 11.27
C GLU A 138 16.03 -22.11 10.56
N VAL A 139 16.74 -21.04 10.15
CA VAL A 139 18.04 -21.16 9.49
C VAL A 139 19.23 -21.19 10.45
N GLU A 140 18.99 -20.86 11.72
CA GLU A 140 19.97 -20.91 12.80
C GLU A 140 19.87 -22.21 13.65
N ASP A 141 18.73 -22.90 13.60
CA ASP A 141 18.50 -24.14 14.36
C ASP A 141 19.13 -25.35 13.66
N LYS A 142 20.16 -25.95 14.28
CA LYS A 142 20.86 -27.15 13.78
C LYS A 142 19.96 -28.37 13.54
N ASN A 143 18.77 -28.41 14.15
CA ASN A 143 17.80 -29.51 13.99
C ASN A 143 16.77 -29.23 12.89
N SER A 144 16.76 -28.03 12.31
CA SER A 144 15.85 -27.63 11.26
C SER A 144 16.32 -28.12 9.90
N GLU A 145 15.39 -28.55 9.04
CA GLU A 145 15.67 -28.84 7.63
C GLU A 145 16.09 -27.59 6.83
N ALA A 146 15.85 -26.40 7.39
CA ALA A 146 16.27 -25.12 6.85
C ALA A 146 17.59 -24.61 7.46
N TRP A 147 18.32 -25.40 8.27
CA TRP A 147 19.60 -24.97 8.83
C TRP A 147 20.61 -24.62 7.73
N ASN A 148 21.14 -23.40 7.74
CA ASN A 148 21.99 -22.88 6.67
C ASN A 148 23.48 -23.24 6.87
N ARG A 149 23.78 -24.52 7.08
CA ARG A 149 25.14 -24.98 7.38
C ARG A 149 26.15 -24.58 6.29
N GLY A 150 27.29 -24.06 6.72
CA GLY A 150 28.44 -23.70 5.89
C GLY A 150 28.20 -22.50 4.96
N ARG A 151 27.13 -21.74 5.17
CA ARG A 151 26.69 -20.64 4.30
C ARG A 151 26.21 -19.47 5.12
N ILE A 152 26.35 -18.27 4.55
CA ILE A 152 26.01 -17.02 5.24
C ILE A 152 24.77 -16.32 4.65
N CYS A 153 24.24 -16.84 3.54
CA CYS A 153 23.05 -16.35 2.87
C CYS A 153 22.38 -17.48 2.08
N ILE A 154 21.27 -17.18 1.42
CA ILE A 154 20.64 -18.09 0.46
C ILE A 154 21.63 -18.38 -0.68
N SER A 155 21.75 -19.63 -1.08
CA SER A 155 22.65 -20.08 -2.16
C SER A 155 21.89 -20.95 -3.16
N GLU A 156 22.28 -20.91 -4.43
CA GLU A 156 21.73 -21.76 -5.49
C GLU A 156 21.89 -23.26 -5.17
N GLU A 157 23.01 -23.63 -4.53
CA GLU A 157 23.32 -24.99 -4.10
C GLU A 157 22.70 -25.35 -2.74
N GLY A 158 22.06 -24.38 -2.08
CA GLY A 158 21.41 -24.55 -0.78
C GLY A 158 20.06 -25.27 -0.87
N SER A 159 19.50 -25.59 0.31
CA SER A 159 18.17 -26.20 0.38
C SER A 159 17.07 -25.21 0.00
N ALA A 160 15.99 -25.70 -0.59
CA ALA A 160 14.81 -24.87 -0.84
C ALA A 160 14.19 -24.35 0.47
N GLY A 161 14.30 -25.12 1.56
CA GLY A 161 13.82 -24.74 2.90
C GLY A 161 14.45 -23.46 3.42
N VAL A 162 15.75 -23.23 3.21
CA VAL A 162 16.40 -21.95 3.55
C VAL A 162 15.75 -20.81 2.78
N ALA A 163 15.61 -20.94 1.46
CA ALA A 163 15.05 -19.89 0.62
C ALA A 163 13.58 -19.58 0.99
N ASP A 164 12.80 -20.60 1.35
CA ASP A 164 11.41 -20.45 1.78
C ASP A 164 11.30 -19.79 3.16
N ALA A 165 12.20 -20.09 4.10
CA ALA A 165 12.24 -19.43 5.42
C ALA A 165 12.54 -17.93 5.28
N TYR A 166 13.52 -17.56 4.46
CA TYR A 166 13.83 -16.17 4.15
C TYR A 166 12.67 -15.46 3.43
N PHE A 167 12.01 -16.13 2.48
CA PHE A 167 10.84 -15.58 1.81
C PHE A 167 9.68 -15.36 2.78
N ALA A 168 9.41 -16.30 3.68
CA ALA A 168 8.37 -16.16 4.70
C ALA A 168 8.65 -14.95 5.63
N GLN A 169 9.93 -14.73 5.98
CA GLN A 169 10.33 -13.54 6.75
C GLN A 169 10.12 -12.25 5.94
N PHE A 170 10.53 -12.22 4.67
CA PHE A 170 10.28 -11.09 3.76
C PHE A 170 8.79 -10.76 3.63
N GLN A 171 7.91 -11.76 3.52
CA GLN A 171 6.47 -11.55 3.45
C GLN A 171 5.94 -10.86 4.71
N ARG A 172 6.37 -11.30 5.90
CA ARG A 172 6.00 -10.67 7.17
C ARG A 172 6.48 -9.22 7.23
N ASP A 173 7.73 -9.00 6.85
CA ASP A 173 8.39 -7.70 6.88
C ASP A 173 7.74 -6.71 5.92
N LEU A 174 7.54 -7.10 4.65
CA LEU A 174 6.89 -6.27 3.66
C LEU A 174 5.43 -5.97 4.05
N ASN A 175 4.69 -6.94 4.59
CA ASN A 175 3.33 -6.71 5.08
C ASN A 175 3.28 -5.70 6.23
N ALA A 176 4.21 -5.83 7.20
CA ALA A 176 4.32 -4.91 8.33
C ALA A 176 4.69 -3.49 7.87
N PHE A 177 5.66 -3.38 6.95
CA PHE A 177 6.04 -2.13 6.31
C PHE A 177 4.83 -1.47 5.64
N LEU A 178 4.14 -2.17 4.73
CA LEU A 178 2.99 -1.63 4.00
C LEU A 178 1.88 -1.19 4.95
N LYS A 179 1.52 -2.01 5.95
CA LYS A 179 0.50 -1.65 6.96
C LYS A 179 0.87 -0.40 7.76
N ALA A 180 2.13 -0.25 8.12
CA ALA A 180 2.60 0.93 8.85
C ALA A 180 2.55 2.18 7.96
N ARG A 181 3.07 2.10 6.73
CA ARG A 181 3.03 3.22 5.76
C ARG A 181 1.62 3.62 5.39
N ALA A 182 0.72 2.64 5.23
CA ALA A 182 -0.69 2.87 4.90
C ALA A 182 -1.43 3.70 5.94
N LYS A 183 -1.02 3.61 7.21
CA LYS A 183 -1.58 4.41 8.32
C LYS A 183 -0.98 5.81 8.37
N GLU A 184 0.27 5.97 7.97
CA GLU A 184 1.05 7.21 8.07
C GLU A 184 0.87 8.15 6.89
N MET A 185 0.62 7.58 5.71
CA MET A 185 0.45 8.32 4.47
C MET A 185 -0.97 8.82 4.31
N VAL A 186 -1.12 10.06 3.82
CA VAL A 186 -2.40 10.57 3.34
C VAL A 186 -2.90 9.75 2.15
N VAL A 187 -4.21 9.67 1.97
CA VAL A 187 -4.83 9.11 0.75
C VAL A 187 -4.33 9.89 -0.46
N GLY A 188 -3.97 9.17 -1.53
CA GLY A 188 -3.36 9.76 -2.72
C GLY A 188 -1.87 10.12 -2.54
N GLY A 189 -1.29 9.88 -1.35
CA GLY A 189 0.14 9.97 -1.07
C GLY A 189 0.95 8.99 -1.94
N ARG A 190 2.19 9.33 -2.29
CA ARG A 190 3.04 8.46 -3.14
C ARG A 190 4.25 7.91 -2.40
N MET A 191 4.62 6.69 -2.74
CA MET A 191 5.81 6.03 -2.23
C MET A 191 6.66 5.53 -3.41
N PHE A 192 7.92 5.93 -3.44
CA PHE A 192 8.90 5.50 -4.44
C PHE A 192 9.94 4.61 -3.78
N LEU A 193 10.03 3.36 -4.23
CA LEU A 193 10.93 2.35 -3.71
C LEU A 193 11.97 2.00 -4.78
N LEU A 194 13.23 1.89 -4.39
CA LEU A 194 14.34 1.43 -5.22
C LEU A 194 15.07 0.32 -4.46
N PHE A 195 15.17 -0.88 -5.02
CA PHE A 195 15.78 -2.01 -4.32
C PHE A 195 16.33 -3.06 -5.27
N VAL A 196 17.17 -3.94 -4.74
CA VAL A 196 17.72 -5.08 -5.48
C VAL A 196 16.64 -6.15 -5.63
N THR A 197 16.45 -6.64 -6.85
CA THR A 197 15.48 -7.67 -7.24
C THR A 197 16.18 -8.89 -7.81
N ARG A 198 15.51 -10.03 -7.70
CA ARG A 198 15.85 -11.24 -8.44
C ARG A 198 15.06 -11.33 -9.74
N LEU A 199 15.70 -11.87 -10.78
CA LEU A 199 15.07 -12.09 -12.10
C LEU A 199 14.49 -13.50 -12.26
N SER A 200 15.05 -14.48 -11.56
CA SER A 200 14.57 -15.87 -11.62
C SER A 200 13.24 -16.05 -10.88
N ALA A 201 12.53 -17.14 -11.19
CA ALA A 201 11.46 -17.65 -10.35
C ALA A 201 12.00 -18.50 -9.19
N ASP A 202 13.15 -19.18 -9.36
CA ASP A 202 13.79 -19.96 -8.31
C ASP A 202 14.37 -19.02 -7.24
N ARG A 203 13.89 -19.12 -6.00
CA ARG A 203 14.29 -18.27 -4.87
C ARG A 203 15.73 -18.45 -4.46
N ARG A 204 16.35 -19.57 -4.82
CA ARG A 204 17.77 -19.84 -4.50
C ARG A 204 18.73 -19.05 -5.39
N LYS A 205 18.29 -18.59 -6.56
CA LYS A 205 19.10 -17.80 -7.51
C LYS A 205 19.09 -16.31 -7.15
N GLN A 206 19.51 -15.98 -5.94
CA GLN A 206 19.63 -14.61 -5.46
C GLN A 206 20.84 -13.92 -6.13
N PRO A 207 20.74 -12.64 -6.53
CA PRO A 207 21.86 -11.89 -7.11
C PRO A 207 22.87 -11.42 -6.03
N HIS A 208 23.40 -12.35 -5.23
CA HIS A 208 24.36 -12.12 -4.16
C HIS A 208 25.79 -11.87 -4.66
N VAL A 209 25.98 -11.20 -5.80
CA VAL A 209 27.27 -11.11 -6.52
C VAL A 209 28.47 -10.78 -5.60
N PHE A 210 28.28 -9.89 -4.62
CA PHE A 210 29.34 -9.51 -3.68
C PHE A 210 29.28 -10.22 -2.31
N VAL A 211 28.16 -10.85 -1.99
CA VAL A 211 28.00 -11.65 -0.75
C VAL A 211 28.53 -13.06 -0.98
N ASP A 212 28.42 -13.60 -2.19
CA ASP A 212 28.96 -14.90 -2.58
C ASP A 212 30.49 -14.91 -2.49
N SER A 213 31.17 -13.83 -2.91
CA SER A 213 32.61 -13.68 -2.71
C SER A 213 32.99 -13.57 -1.24
N LEU A 214 32.19 -12.87 -0.43
CA LEU A 214 32.42 -12.79 1.02
C LEU A 214 32.28 -14.18 1.67
N ALA A 215 31.26 -14.94 1.29
CA ALA A 215 31.05 -16.32 1.74
C ALA A 215 32.23 -17.22 1.38
N GLY A 216 32.73 -17.13 0.14
CA GLY A 216 33.90 -17.88 -0.32
C GLY A 216 35.15 -17.57 0.51
N ALA A 217 35.43 -16.29 0.78
CA ALA A 217 36.56 -15.89 1.62
C ALA A 217 36.44 -16.40 3.07
N MET A 218 35.23 -16.41 3.63
CA MET A 218 35.01 -16.99 4.96
C MET A 218 35.23 -18.51 5.00
N ILE A 219 34.78 -19.23 3.98
CA ILE A 219 35.01 -20.68 3.85
C ILE A 219 36.51 -20.97 3.74
N GLU A 220 37.25 -20.18 2.96
CA GLU A 220 38.70 -20.31 2.85
C GLU A 220 39.38 -20.10 4.21
N LEU A 221 39.06 -19.03 4.92
CA LEU A 221 39.63 -18.77 6.25
C LEU A 221 39.23 -19.81 7.30
N ALA A 222 38.02 -20.38 7.20
CA ALA A 222 37.60 -21.49 8.05
C ALA A 222 38.43 -22.76 7.77
N SER A 223 38.71 -23.05 6.50
CA SER A 223 39.56 -24.18 6.11
C SER A 223 41.02 -24.05 6.60
N GLN A 224 41.48 -22.82 6.80
CA GLN A 224 42.80 -22.50 7.36
C GLN A 224 42.81 -22.46 8.89
N GLY A 225 41.66 -22.62 9.54
CA GLY A 225 41.51 -22.54 11.01
C GLY A 225 41.58 -21.13 11.58
N ILE A 226 41.50 -20.09 10.73
CA ILE A 226 41.46 -18.68 11.16
C ILE A 226 40.05 -18.32 11.67
N ILE A 227 39.02 -18.88 11.05
CA ILE A 227 37.63 -18.80 11.50
C ILE A 227 37.21 -20.16 12.04
N GLU A 228 36.57 -20.19 13.21
CA GLU A 228 35.94 -21.40 13.74
C GLU A 228 34.75 -21.81 12.86
N GLU A 229 34.68 -23.06 12.40
CA GLU A 229 33.59 -23.57 11.54
C GLU A 229 32.21 -23.33 12.19
N GLU A 230 32.11 -23.45 13.51
CA GLU A 230 30.86 -23.20 14.25
C GLU A 230 30.41 -21.73 14.20
N LYS A 231 31.36 -20.78 14.13
CA LYS A 231 31.04 -19.36 13.94
C LYS A 231 30.60 -19.07 12.53
N LEU A 232 31.16 -19.76 11.53
CA LEU A 232 30.68 -19.68 10.15
C LEU A 232 29.25 -20.23 10.04
N ASP A 233 29.00 -21.42 10.58
CA ASP A 233 27.69 -22.11 10.55
C ASP A 233 26.56 -21.34 11.25
N SER A 234 26.90 -20.47 12.21
CA SER A 234 25.94 -19.66 12.95
C SER A 234 25.76 -18.24 12.41
N PHE A 235 26.55 -17.82 11.42
CA PHE A 235 26.46 -16.48 10.84
C PHE A 235 25.54 -16.48 9.62
N ASN A 236 24.46 -15.69 9.67
CA ASN A 236 23.54 -15.50 8.56
C ASN A 236 23.29 -14.01 8.32
N ILE A 237 23.21 -13.62 7.05
CA ILE A 237 22.94 -12.26 6.62
C ILE A 237 21.43 -12.11 6.39
N PRO A 238 20.77 -11.09 6.98
CA PRO A 238 19.33 -10.87 6.86
C PRO A 238 18.96 -10.16 5.55
N LEU A 239 19.23 -10.80 4.40
CA LEU A 239 18.93 -10.25 3.07
C LEU A 239 18.00 -11.17 2.29
N TYR A 240 16.99 -10.58 1.65
CA TYR A 240 16.16 -11.26 0.64
C TYR A 240 15.88 -10.34 -0.54
N PHE A 241 16.19 -10.79 -1.76
CA PHE A 241 15.86 -10.07 -2.98
C PHE A 241 14.62 -10.70 -3.62
N PRO A 242 13.45 -10.03 -3.53
CA PRO A 242 12.23 -10.55 -4.10
C PRO A 242 12.27 -10.44 -5.63
N ASN A 243 11.40 -11.20 -6.31
CA ASN A 243 11.11 -10.94 -7.72
C ASN A 243 9.84 -10.12 -7.90
N ASN A 244 9.58 -9.73 -9.15
CA ASN A 244 8.41 -8.94 -9.54
C ASN A 244 7.06 -9.54 -9.13
N GLU A 245 6.91 -10.86 -9.23
CA GLU A 245 5.66 -11.55 -8.91
C GLU A 245 5.41 -11.62 -7.40
N GLU A 246 6.47 -11.88 -6.63
CA GLU A 246 6.43 -11.88 -5.17
C GLU A 246 6.01 -10.51 -4.63
N VAL A 247 6.63 -9.43 -5.11
CA VAL A 247 6.26 -8.06 -4.70
C VAL A 247 4.81 -7.74 -5.05
N ARG A 248 4.36 -8.05 -6.27
CA ARG A 248 2.97 -7.84 -6.69
C ARG A 248 1.98 -8.63 -5.83
N SER A 249 2.29 -9.88 -5.55
CA SER A 249 1.44 -10.77 -4.74
C SER A 249 1.25 -10.20 -3.33
N GLU A 250 2.33 -9.75 -2.67
CA GLU A 250 2.23 -9.19 -1.32
C GLU A 250 1.53 -7.82 -1.28
N LEU A 251 1.74 -6.96 -2.29
CA LEU A 251 1.00 -5.70 -2.43
C LEU A 251 -0.50 -5.93 -2.65
N TYR A 252 -0.87 -6.94 -3.45
CA TYR A 252 -2.26 -7.30 -3.69
C TYR A 252 -2.91 -7.84 -2.41
N LYS A 253 -2.22 -8.72 -1.68
CA LYS A 253 -2.71 -9.28 -0.40
C LYS A 253 -2.90 -8.22 0.67
N GLU A 254 -2.01 -7.23 0.78
CA GLU A 254 -2.13 -6.16 1.77
C GLU A 254 -3.19 -5.13 1.38
N GLY A 255 -3.23 -4.73 0.10
CA GLY A 255 -4.36 -4.03 -0.50
C GLY A 255 -4.39 -2.50 -0.32
N SER A 256 -3.54 -1.90 0.50
CA SER A 256 -3.56 -0.45 0.81
C SER A 256 -3.02 0.45 -0.29
N PHE A 257 -2.26 -0.11 -1.23
CA PHE A 257 -1.57 0.67 -2.27
C PHE A 257 -1.94 0.22 -3.68
N ALA A 258 -1.98 1.17 -4.61
CA ALA A 258 -2.05 0.93 -6.04
C ALA A 258 -0.64 1.01 -6.62
N ILE A 259 -0.30 0.11 -7.53
CA ILE A 259 0.95 0.22 -8.31
C ILE A 259 0.68 1.16 -9.47
N ILE A 260 1.43 2.27 -9.52
CA ILE A 260 1.26 3.31 -10.55
C ILE A 260 2.47 3.46 -11.46
N GLY A 261 3.57 2.75 -11.18
CA GLY A 261 4.79 2.77 -11.98
C GLY A 261 5.94 2.01 -11.31
N GLY A 262 7.15 2.12 -11.85
CA GLY A 262 8.28 1.29 -11.42
C GLY A 262 8.15 -0.09 -12.03
N LEU A 263 8.24 -1.23 -11.35
CA LEU A 263 8.22 -2.61 -11.89
C LEU A 263 9.20 -2.95 -13.05
N GLU A 264 9.88 -1.96 -13.59
CA GLU A 264 11.01 -2.11 -14.49
C GLU A 264 12.27 -2.29 -13.66
N SER A 265 12.99 -3.35 -14.00
CA SER A 265 14.33 -3.56 -13.51
C SER A 265 15.34 -3.01 -14.52
N PHE A 266 16.44 -2.41 -14.05
CA PHE A 266 17.54 -1.94 -14.89
C PHE A 266 18.88 -2.49 -14.40
N ALA A 267 19.86 -2.50 -15.32
CA ALA A 267 21.20 -2.99 -15.05
C ALA A 267 22.03 -1.91 -14.37
N HIS A 268 23.00 -2.34 -13.57
CA HIS A 268 23.94 -1.41 -12.97
C HIS A 268 24.94 -0.89 -14.00
N GLU A 269 25.30 0.39 -13.92
CA GLU A 269 26.37 0.96 -14.74
C GLU A 269 27.74 0.75 -14.10
N VAL A 270 28.63 0.10 -14.84
CA VAL A 270 30.02 -0.13 -14.43
C VAL A 270 30.87 1.07 -14.79
N ASP A 271 31.85 1.39 -13.94
CA ASP A 271 32.80 2.48 -14.19
C ASP A 271 33.87 2.10 -15.24
N ASP A 272 34.34 3.09 -15.98
CA ASP A 272 35.42 2.93 -16.96
C ASP A 272 36.76 2.54 -16.29
N HIS A 273 36.89 2.77 -14.98
CA HIS A 273 38.04 2.34 -14.18
C HIS A 273 38.23 0.81 -14.15
N TYR A 274 37.18 0.03 -14.43
CA TYR A 274 37.28 -1.43 -14.49
C TYR A 274 38.29 -1.92 -15.55
N ASP A 275 38.31 -1.33 -16.74
CA ASP A 275 39.15 -1.80 -17.85
C ASP A 275 40.63 -1.34 -17.70
N ASN A 276 40.90 -0.40 -16.79
CA ASN A 276 42.23 0.18 -16.60
C ASN A 276 43.05 -0.53 -15.51
N ASP A 277 42.42 -0.97 -14.40
CA ASP A 277 43.09 -1.65 -13.29
C ASP A 277 42.11 -2.56 -12.52
N LYS A 278 42.17 -3.86 -12.82
CA LYS A 278 41.29 -4.87 -12.22
C LYS A 278 41.54 -5.07 -10.72
N GLU A 279 42.79 -4.92 -10.25
CA GLU A 279 43.13 -5.11 -8.84
C GLU A 279 42.67 -3.93 -7.98
N ALA A 280 42.86 -2.70 -8.48
CA ALA A 280 42.31 -1.52 -7.84
C ALA A 280 40.78 -1.57 -7.79
N TYR A 281 40.13 -2.04 -8.87
CA TYR A 281 38.68 -2.18 -8.90
C TYR A 281 38.16 -3.26 -7.92
N ALA A 282 38.88 -4.39 -7.79
CA ALA A 282 38.58 -5.41 -6.79
C ALA A 282 38.63 -4.85 -5.37
N SER A 283 39.63 -4.02 -5.09
CA SER A 283 39.78 -3.33 -3.80
C SER A 283 38.61 -2.38 -3.52
N LEU A 284 38.16 -1.63 -4.52
CA LEU A 284 36.99 -0.74 -4.39
C LEU A 284 35.70 -1.53 -4.10
N LEU A 285 35.49 -2.66 -4.77
CA LEU A 285 34.35 -3.55 -4.51
C LEU A 285 34.43 -4.17 -3.12
N SER A 286 35.61 -4.62 -2.70
CA SER A 286 35.83 -5.19 -1.38
C SER A 286 35.58 -4.16 -0.28
N ASN A 287 36.07 -2.93 -0.44
CA ASN A 287 35.81 -1.82 0.47
C ASN A 287 34.32 -1.45 0.53
N HIS A 288 33.61 -1.56 -0.60
CA HIS A 288 32.16 -1.40 -0.62
C HIS A 288 31.46 -2.44 0.26
N VAL A 289 31.79 -3.72 0.08
CA VAL A 289 31.23 -4.82 0.90
C VAL A 289 31.59 -4.63 2.38
N ARG A 290 32.83 -4.23 2.68
CA ARG A 290 33.27 -3.90 4.03
C ARG A 290 32.40 -2.81 4.66
N ALA A 291 32.21 -1.71 3.96
CA ALA A 291 31.40 -0.61 4.45
C ALA A 291 29.94 -1.01 4.74
N VAL A 292 29.42 -2.05 4.10
CA VAL A 292 28.05 -2.57 4.31
C VAL A 292 27.98 -3.56 5.45
N PHE A 293 28.90 -4.53 5.53
CA PHE A 293 28.77 -5.69 6.43
C PHE A 293 29.70 -5.66 7.65
N GLU A 294 30.68 -4.76 7.72
CA GLU A 294 31.69 -4.76 8.80
C GLU A 294 31.06 -4.66 10.20
N GLY A 295 29.97 -3.91 10.39
CA GLY A 295 29.26 -3.85 11.68
C GLY A 295 28.74 -5.22 12.14
N LEU A 296 28.12 -5.98 11.24
CA LEU A 296 27.61 -7.33 11.52
C LEU A 296 28.76 -8.31 11.76
N LEU A 297 29.82 -8.22 10.94
CA LEU A 297 30.99 -9.08 11.03
C LEU A 297 31.76 -8.87 12.35
N LEU A 298 31.94 -7.61 12.75
CA LEU A 298 32.59 -7.24 14.01
C LEU A 298 31.84 -7.81 15.21
N HIS A 299 30.50 -7.73 15.18
CA HIS A 299 29.67 -8.24 16.27
C HIS A 299 29.81 -9.77 16.42
N HIS A 300 29.88 -10.51 15.33
CA HIS A 300 29.87 -11.98 15.35
C HIS A 300 31.27 -12.60 15.47
N PHE A 301 32.25 -12.08 14.73
CA PHE A 301 33.60 -12.64 14.63
C PHE A 301 34.64 -11.88 15.46
N GLY A 302 34.36 -10.63 15.85
CA GLY A 302 35.31 -9.74 16.52
C GLY A 302 36.31 -9.08 15.56
N GLU A 303 37.06 -8.10 16.07
CA GLU A 303 38.00 -7.27 15.28
C GLU A 303 39.14 -8.06 14.64
N GLY A 304 39.61 -9.13 15.29
CA GLY A 304 40.83 -9.85 14.91
C GLY A 304 40.79 -10.51 13.53
N VAL A 305 39.59 -10.82 13.01
CA VAL A 305 39.41 -11.55 11.74
C VAL A 305 39.12 -10.62 10.56
N ILE A 306 38.64 -9.40 10.83
CA ILE A 306 38.06 -8.52 9.79
C ILE A 306 39.07 -8.17 8.70
N ASN A 307 40.29 -7.81 9.06
CA ASN A 307 41.30 -7.41 8.07
C ASN A 307 41.70 -8.60 7.19
N ASP A 308 41.97 -9.76 7.78
CA ASP A 308 42.33 -10.97 7.03
C ASP A 308 41.20 -11.41 6.10
N LEU A 309 39.94 -11.32 6.56
CA LEU A 309 38.76 -11.57 5.75
C LEU A 309 38.68 -10.66 4.54
N PHE A 310 38.88 -9.35 4.71
CA PHE A 310 38.79 -8.42 3.58
C PHE A 310 40.01 -8.46 2.66
N VAL A 311 41.17 -8.92 3.13
CA VAL A 311 42.31 -9.27 2.26
C VAL A 311 41.95 -10.46 1.37
N ALA A 312 41.50 -11.58 1.98
CA ALA A 312 41.08 -12.78 1.23
C ALA A 312 39.94 -12.47 0.26
N HIS A 313 38.95 -11.70 0.69
CA HIS A 313 37.83 -11.26 -0.13
C HIS A 313 38.27 -10.44 -1.35
N THR A 314 39.21 -9.50 -1.16
CA THR A 314 39.75 -8.70 -2.27
C THR A 314 40.46 -9.57 -3.30
N THR A 315 41.28 -10.51 -2.83
CA THR A 315 41.97 -11.48 -3.69
C THR A 315 40.98 -12.35 -4.45
N LEU A 316 39.93 -12.84 -3.79
CA LEU A 316 38.91 -13.67 -4.42
C LEU A 316 38.12 -12.92 -5.50
N ILE A 317 37.76 -11.65 -5.26
CA ILE A 317 37.14 -10.79 -6.27
C ILE A 317 38.09 -10.57 -7.45
N ALA A 318 39.35 -10.26 -7.20
CA ALA A 318 40.34 -10.02 -8.27
C ALA A 318 40.49 -11.25 -9.17
N ASN A 319 40.56 -12.45 -8.58
CA ASN A 319 40.70 -13.71 -9.31
C ASN A 319 39.46 -14.07 -10.13
N ASN A 320 38.26 -13.71 -9.66
CA ASN A 320 36.98 -14.05 -10.30
C ASN A 320 36.31 -12.87 -11.02
N MET A 321 37.06 -11.79 -11.24
CA MET A 321 36.53 -10.52 -11.69
C MET A 321 35.71 -10.62 -12.99
N GLU A 322 36.14 -11.44 -13.95
CA GLU A 322 35.42 -11.57 -15.23
C GLU A 322 34.01 -12.16 -15.06
N GLU A 323 33.86 -13.16 -14.19
CA GLU A 323 32.55 -13.77 -13.90
C GLU A 323 31.67 -12.81 -13.10
N VAL A 324 32.25 -12.13 -12.09
CA VAL A 324 31.59 -11.08 -11.30
C VAL A 324 31.02 -10.00 -12.23
N MET A 325 31.83 -9.49 -13.16
CA MET A 325 31.43 -8.42 -14.06
C MET A 325 30.46 -8.87 -15.15
N LYS A 326 30.54 -10.12 -15.59
CA LYS A 326 29.56 -10.71 -16.53
C LYS A 326 28.17 -10.75 -15.93
N ILE A 327 28.04 -11.12 -14.66
CA ILE A 327 26.77 -11.11 -13.94
C ILE A 327 26.32 -9.65 -13.69
N TRP A 328 27.22 -8.80 -13.21
CA TRP A 328 26.93 -7.43 -12.81
C TRP A 328 26.57 -6.49 -13.97
N LYS A 329 27.24 -6.58 -15.14
CA LYS A 329 27.00 -5.72 -16.31
C LYS A 329 25.70 -6.02 -17.04
N LYS A 330 25.29 -7.29 -17.11
CA LYS A 330 24.19 -7.72 -17.99
C LYS A 330 22.86 -7.85 -17.28
N ALA A 331 22.87 -8.09 -15.98
CA ALA A 331 21.67 -8.41 -15.25
C ALA A 331 20.99 -7.15 -14.70
N LYS A 332 19.68 -7.07 -14.96
CA LYS A 332 18.83 -5.97 -14.50
C LYS A 332 18.36 -6.26 -13.07
N TYR A 333 19.24 -6.13 -12.08
CA TYR A 333 18.93 -6.45 -10.69
C TYR A 333 18.44 -5.27 -9.85
N ILE A 334 18.30 -4.07 -10.40
CA ILE A 334 17.80 -2.92 -9.64
C ILE A 334 16.37 -2.61 -10.10
N MET A 335 15.41 -2.65 -9.18
CA MET A 335 14.00 -2.38 -9.45
C MET A 335 13.58 -1.06 -8.83
N THR A 336 12.79 -0.30 -9.59
CA THR A 336 12.00 0.80 -9.03
C THR A 336 10.55 0.36 -8.84
N LEU A 337 9.83 0.95 -7.89
CA LEU A 337 8.41 0.69 -7.68
C LEU A 337 7.77 1.98 -7.18
N THR A 338 6.74 2.46 -7.88
CA THR A 338 5.93 3.59 -7.44
C THR A 338 4.56 3.12 -7.01
N LEU A 339 4.21 3.46 -5.79
CA LEU A 339 2.95 3.14 -5.15
C LEU A 339 2.17 4.41 -4.83
N GLU A 340 0.85 4.33 -4.93
CA GLU A 340 -0.06 5.39 -4.48
C GLU A 340 -0.99 4.85 -3.39
N ARG A 341 -1.13 5.59 -2.29
CA ARG A 341 -1.99 5.21 -1.17
C ARG A 341 -3.45 5.26 -1.60
N LYS A 342 -4.10 4.10 -1.63
CA LYS A 342 -5.53 4.00 -1.89
C LYS A 342 -6.33 4.57 -0.73
N ASP A 343 -7.53 5.02 -1.03
CA ASP A 343 -8.54 5.23 -0.01
C ASP A 343 -9.04 3.87 0.49
N ALA A 344 -8.77 3.52 1.75
CA ALA A 344 -9.24 2.25 2.33
C ALA A 344 -10.77 2.21 2.54
N SER A 345 -11.47 3.35 2.43
CA SER A 345 -12.94 3.36 2.29
C SER A 345 -13.39 2.87 0.90
N LYS A 346 -12.48 2.84 -0.07
CA LYS A 346 -12.64 2.27 -1.42
C LYS A 346 -11.94 0.92 -1.56
N MET A 347 -12.18 -0.02 -0.64
CA MET A 347 -12.17 -1.42 -1.09
C MET A 347 -13.22 -1.48 -2.21
N GLU A 348 -12.88 -1.98 -3.40
CA GLU A 348 -13.67 -1.80 -4.63
C GLU A 348 -15.01 -2.59 -4.66
N MET A 349 -15.68 -2.76 -3.52
CA MET A 349 -17.12 -3.04 -3.47
C MET A 349 -17.86 -2.07 -4.40
N GLU A 350 -17.49 -0.78 -4.41
CA GLU A 350 -18.05 0.22 -5.33
C GLU A 350 -17.88 -0.09 -6.84
N LYS A 351 -16.93 -0.96 -7.21
CA LYS A 351 -16.71 -1.34 -8.62
C LYS A 351 -17.26 -2.72 -8.98
N VAL A 352 -17.53 -3.58 -7.99
CA VAL A 352 -17.91 -4.99 -8.22
C VAL A 352 -19.32 -5.30 -7.70
N LEU A 353 -19.81 -4.56 -6.70
CA LEU A 353 -21.13 -4.75 -6.13
C LEU A 353 -22.16 -3.97 -6.96
N SER A 354 -22.86 -4.66 -7.86
CA SER A 354 -24.10 -4.17 -8.47
C SER A 354 -25.01 -5.33 -8.84
N MET A 355 -26.30 -5.04 -8.97
CA MET A 355 -27.24 -6.02 -9.52
C MET A 355 -26.95 -6.21 -11.01
N ASN A 356 -27.23 -7.41 -11.53
CA ASN A 356 -27.01 -7.71 -12.95
C ASN A 356 -27.80 -6.73 -13.83
N GLY A 357 -27.09 -5.90 -14.60
CA GLY A 357 -27.67 -4.85 -15.42
C GLY A 357 -28.32 -5.35 -16.71
N GLY A 358 -28.70 -4.41 -17.57
CA GLY A 358 -29.31 -4.69 -18.86
C GLY A 358 -30.78 -5.10 -18.80
N GLN A 359 -31.27 -5.65 -19.93
CA GLN A 359 -32.65 -6.09 -20.13
C GLN A 359 -32.74 -7.57 -20.55
N GLY A 360 -31.64 -8.31 -20.45
CA GLY A 360 -31.59 -9.74 -20.79
C GLY A 360 -32.37 -10.59 -19.78
N GLU A 361 -32.56 -11.87 -20.13
CA GLU A 361 -33.30 -12.86 -19.31
C GLU A 361 -32.84 -12.92 -17.85
N TYR A 362 -31.53 -12.77 -17.61
CA TYR A 362 -30.92 -12.83 -16.27
C TYR A 362 -30.74 -11.46 -15.59
N SER A 363 -31.23 -10.38 -16.19
CA SER A 363 -31.11 -9.04 -15.62
C SER A 363 -31.98 -8.87 -14.39
N TYR A 364 -31.56 -8.00 -13.47
CA TYR A 364 -32.36 -7.64 -12.29
C TYR A 364 -33.72 -7.03 -12.67
N ALA A 365 -33.75 -6.26 -13.76
CA ALA A 365 -34.98 -5.67 -14.27
C ALA A 365 -36.07 -6.71 -14.58
N GLN A 366 -35.69 -7.87 -15.12
CA GLN A 366 -36.63 -8.95 -15.47
C GLN A 366 -36.99 -9.86 -14.28
N ASN A 367 -36.09 -10.01 -13.30
CA ASN A 367 -36.22 -11.02 -12.24
C ASN A 367 -36.66 -10.47 -10.87
N SER A 368 -36.61 -9.16 -10.65
CA SER A 368 -36.95 -8.55 -9.35
C SER A 368 -38.45 -8.40 -9.06
N ASN A 369 -39.31 -8.83 -9.98
CA ASN A 369 -40.77 -8.70 -9.85
C ASN A 369 -41.38 -9.63 -8.78
N LEU A 370 -40.86 -10.86 -8.66
CA LEU A 370 -41.47 -11.88 -7.80
C LEU A 370 -41.35 -11.53 -6.30
N VAL A 371 -40.21 -10.98 -5.90
CA VAL A 371 -39.88 -10.70 -4.49
C VAL A 371 -39.90 -9.20 -4.21
N GLN A 372 -38.96 -8.44 -4.79
CA GLN A 372 -38.76 -7.03 -4.43
C GLN A 372 -39.98 -6.18 -4.79
N LYS A 373 -40.53 -6.32 -6.01
CA LYS A 373 -41.73 -5.55 -6.41
C LYS A 373 -42.96 -5.90 -5.59
N LYS A 374 -43.17 -7.19 -5.28
CA LYS A 374 -44.30 -7.64 -4.46
C LYS A 374 -44.24 -7.09 -3.03
N ILE A 375 -43.05 -7.05 -2.44
CA ILE A 375 -42.86 -6.45 -1.12
C ILE A 375 -43.03 -4.93 -1.17
N LEU A 376 -42.51 -4.25 -2.20
CA LEU A 376 -42.75 -2.81 -2.40
C LEU A 376 -44.26 -2.49 -2.51
N LEU A 377 -45.02 -3.29 -3.26
CA LEU A 377 -46.48 -3.15 -3.35
C LEU A 377 -47.17 -3.37 -2.00
N THR A 378 -46.65 -4.27 -1.17
CA THR A 378 -47.19 -4.53 0.18
C THR A 378 -46.88 -3.38 1.14
N ALA A 379 -45.70 -2.78 1.03
CA ALA A 379 -45.27 -1.63 1.83
C ALA A 379 -45.84 -0.30 1.33
N LYS A 380 -46.32 -0.24 0.08
CA LYS A 380 -46.85 0.97 -0.56
C LYS A 380 -47.83 1.77 0.33
N PRO A 381 -48.85 1.17 0.97
CA PRO A 381 -49.78 1.95 1.80
C PRO A 381 -49.09 2.69 2.96
N LEU A 382 -48.05 2.09 3.56
CA LEU A 382 -47.27 2.70 4.64
C LEU A 382 -46.46 3.90 4.12
N LEU A 383 -45.91 3.79 2.92
CA LEU A 383 -45.21 4.89 2.26
C LEU A 383 -46.17 6.06 1.98
N GLU A 384 -47.33 5.78 1.40
CA GLU A 384 -48.34 6.81 1.13
C GLU A 384 -48.80 7.49 2.44
N GLU A 385 -49.06 6.72 3.49
CA GLU A 385 -49.42 7.23 4.81
C GLU A 385 -48.32 8.11 5.39
N SER A 386 -47.05 7.71 5.27
CA SER A 386 -45.91 8.50 5.75
C SER A 386 -45.85 9.88 5.07
N ILE A 387 -46.05 9.95 3.76
CA ILE A 387 -46.10 11.21 2.99
C ILE A 387 -47.31 12.05 3.41
N ARG A 388 -48.48 11.43 3.56
CA ARG A 388 -49.70 12.13 3.99
C ARG A 388 -49.55 12.70 5.40
N SER A 389 -48.88 11.99 6.30
CA SER A 389 -48.65 12.39 7.70
C SER A 389 -47.67 13.55 7.90
N TRP A 390 -46.95 13.94 6.84
CA TRP A 390 -45.99 15.05 6.90
C TRP A 390 -46.68 16.35 7.31
N LYS A 391 -46.26 16.94 8.44
CA LYS A 391 -46.98 18.03 9.11
C LYS A 391 -47.01 19.32 8.30
N ASN A 392 -45.91 19.68 7.66
CA ASN A 392 -45.78 20.90 6.88
C ASN A 392 -45.34 20.54 5.45
N THR A 393 -45.95 21.19 4.46
CA THR A 393 -45.44 21.22 3.09
C THR A 393 -44.40 22.32 2.97
N PHE A 394 -43.38 22.10 2.13
CA PHE A 394 -42.36 23.12 1.90
C PHE A 394 -42.88 24.18 0.92
N ASN A 395 -42.70 25.46 1.25
CA ASN A 395 -42.93 26.55 0.30
C ASN A 395 -41.69 26.75 -0.56
N CYS A 396 -41.49 25.87 -1.54
CA CYS A 396 -40.36 25.89 -2.46
C CYS A 396 -40.82 25.87 -3.93
N GLU A 397 -39.97 26.36 -4.83
CA GLU A 397 -40.20 26.26 -6.28
C GLU A 397 -39.85 24.85 -6.80
N THR A 398 -38.85 24.23 -6.18
CA THR A 398 -38.35 22.89 -6.51
C THR A 398 -38.33 22.00 -5.27
N LEU A 399 -38.87 20.79 -5.39
CA LEU A 399 -38.81 19.77 -4.35
C LEU A 399 -37.96 18.58 -4.84
N CYS A 400 -36.89 18.32 -4.09
CA CYS A 400 -35.89 17.30 -4.40
C CYS A 400 -36.16 15.98 -3.65
N ILE A 401 -36.22 14.88 -4.40
CA ILE A 401 -36.45 13.52 -3.92
C ILE A 401 -35.22 12.69 -4.25
N ALA A 402 -34.74 11.84 -3.35
CA ALA A 402 -33.67 10.90 -3.63
C ALA A 402 -34.11 9.45 -3.37
N ASP A 403 -33.80 8.53 -4.27
CA ASP A 403 -33.86 7.08 -4.05
C ASP A 403 -32.44 6.51 -3.92
N LEU A 404 -32.09 6.02 -2.73
CA LEU A 404 -30.73 5.59 -2.38
C LEU A 404 -30.59 4.06 -2.43
N GLY A 405 -29.66 3.59 -3.25
CA GLY A 405 -29.52 2.18 -3.63
C GLY A 405 -30.57 1.76 -4.65
N CYS A 406 -30.74 2.56 -5.71
CA CYS A 406 -31.84 2.46 -6.67
C CYS A 406 -31.75 1.24 -7.61
N SER A 407 -30.57 0.63 -7.77
CA SER A 407 -30.29 -0.39 -8.79
C SER A 407 -30.61 0.10 -10.22
N SER A 408 -30.84 -0.82 -11.16
CA SER A 408 -30.97 -0.55 -12.60
C SER A 408 -32.32 -0.99 -13.21
N GLY A 409 -33.32 -1.32 -12.36
CA GLY A 409 -34.59 -1.91 -12.76
C GLY A 409 -35.82 -0.99 -12.65
N PRO A 410 -37.01 -1.45 -13.11
CA PRO A 410 -38.24 -0.65 -13.11
C PRO A 410 -38.80 -0.36 -11.70
N ASN A 411 -38.32 -1.07 -10.67
CA ASN A 411 -38.83 -0.91 -9.30
C ASN A 411 -38.53 0.47 -8.71
N THR A 412 -37.35 1.04 -9.00
CA THR A 412 -37.01 2.40 -8.54
C THR A 412 -37.91 3.45 -9.21
N LEU A 413 -38.19 3.31 -10.51
CA LEU A 413 -39.10 4.21 -11.21
C LEU A 413 -40.55 4.08 -10.69
N PHE A 414 -40.97 2.86 -10.37
CA PHE A 414 -42.29 2.62 -9.79
C PHE A 414 -42.47 3.34 -8.45
N ILE A 415 -41.47 3.30 -7.57
CA ILE A 415 -41.59 3.89 -6.23
C ILE A 415 -41.45 5.41 -6.25
N THR A 416 -40.52 5.96 -7.06
CA THR A 416 -40.36 7.41 -7.18
C THR A 416 -41.58 8.07 -7.82
N GLU A 417 -42.24 7.40 -8.75
CA GLU A 417 -43.51 7.85 -9.34
C GLU A 417 -44.64 7.90 -8.31
N ILE A 418 -44.74 6.91 -7.41
CA ILE A 418 -45.70 6.93 -6.30
C ILE A 418 -45.42 8.09 -5.36
N ILE A 419 -44.15 8.27 -4.98
CA ILE A 419 -43.74 9.35 -4.06
C ILE A 419 -44.09 10.71 -4.67
N ALA A 420 -43.70 10.96 -5.93
CA ALA A 420 -43.98 12.22 -6.61
C ALA A 420 -45.49 12.49 -6.69
N LYS A 421 -46.31 11.50 -7.06
CA LYS A 421 -47.77 11.62 -7.12
C LYS A 421 -48.41 11.90 -5.77
N GLU A 422 -48.01 11.21 -4.71
CA GLU A 422 -48.58 11.45 -3.39
C GLU A 422 -48.20 12.81 -2.83
N ILE A 423 -46.96 13.25 -3.05
CA ILE A 423 -46.54 14.62 -2.69
C ILE A 423 -47.35 15.64 -3.50
N GLN A 424 -47.48 15.46 -4.82
CA GLN A 424 -48.30 16.31 -5.68
C GLN A 424 -49.74 16.44 -5.16
N ASN A 425 -50.38 15.29 -4.89
CA ASN A 425 -51.74 15.24 -4.35
C ASN A 425 -51.84 15.98 -3.02
N LYS A 426 -50.84 15.89 -2.15
CA LYS A 426 -50.79 16.63 -0.89
C LYS A 426 -50.78 18.15 -1.11
N TYR A 427 -49.97 18.67 -2.04
CA TYR A 427 -49.95 20.10 -2.38
C TYR A 427 -51.30 20.56 -2.95
N ILE A 428 -51.89 19.78 -3.86
CA ILE A 428 -53.21 20.05 -4.45
C ILE A 428 -54.30 20.10 -3.37
N ASN A 429 -54.33 19.10 -2.48
CA ASN A 429 -55.33 19.00 -1.41
C ASN A 429 -55.22 20.15 -0.39
N GLN A 430 -54.04 20.76 -0.26
CA GLN A 430 -53.83 21.93 0.60
C GLN A 430 -54.08 23.27 -0.14
N GLY A 431 -54.48 23.23 -1.42
CA GLY A 431 -54.69 24.43 -2.24
C GLY A 431 -53.39 25.18 -2.54
N MET A 432 -52.24 24.51 -2.44
CA MET A 432 -50.93 25.09 -2.69
C MET A 432 -50.48 24.87 -4.13
N ARG A 433 -49.62 25.75 -4.62
CA ARG A 433 -48.94 25.55 -5.90
C ARG A 433 -48.04 24.32 -5.80
N VAL A 434 -48.16 23.41 -6.77
CA VAL A 434 -47.29 22.23 -6.88
C VAL A 434 -45.88 22.68 -7.31
N PRO A 435 -44.81 22.31 -6.58
CA PRO A 435 -43.44 22.60 -6.98
C PRO A 435 -43.00 21.72 -8.15
N GLU A 436 -41.93 22.11 -8.83
CA GLU A 436 -41.25 21.21 -9.77
C GLU A 436 -40.52 20.11 -9.00
N PHE A 437 -40.60 18.86 -9.46
CA PHE A 437 -39.91 17.75 -8.81
C PHE A 437 -38.59 17.42 -9.51
N GLN A 438 -37.53 17.29 -8.70
CA GLN A 438 -36.23 16.75 -9.11
C GLN A 438 -35.99 15.42 -8.40
N VAL A 439 -35.73 14.36 -9.16
CA VAL A 439 -35.53 13.01 -8.60
C VAL A 439 -34.10 12.54 -8.83
N PHE A 440 -33.39 12.23 -7.75
CA PHE A 440 -32.03 11.72 -7.77
C PHE A 440 -32.02 10.21 -7.53
N TYR A 441 -31.42 9.47 -8.45
CA TYR A 441 -31.23 8.03 -8.36
C TYR A 441 -29.79 7.74 -7.97
N ASN A 442 -29.55 7.29 -6.74
CA ASN A 442 -28.22 6.98 -6.26
C ASN A 442 -27.98 5.48 -6.20
N ASP A 443 -26.80 5.07 -6.65
CA ASP A 443 -26.23 3.76 -6.39
C ASP A 443 -24.70 3.82 -6.56
N LEU A 444 -24.01 2.70 -6.33
CA LEU A 444 -22.59 2.57 -6.54
C LEU A 444 -22.20 2.80 -8.02
N PRO A 445 -20.97 3.27 -8.31
CA PRO A 445 -20.49 3.50 -9.68
C PRO A 445 -20.57 2.28 -10.61
N SER A 446 -20.57 1.06 -10.06
CA SER A 446 -20.78 -0.22 -10.75
C SER A 446 -22.19 -0.47 -11.26
N ASN A 447 -23.18 0.34 -10.85
CA ASN A 447 -24.57 0.17 -11.25
C ASN A 447 -24.80 0.54 -12.73
N ASP A 448 -25.75 -0.14 -13.37
CA ASP A 448 -26.12 0.14 -14.76
C ASP A 448 -27.13 1.30 -14.87
N PHE A 449 -26.63 2.52 -14.66
CA PHE A 449 -27.42 3.74 -14.85
C PHE A 449 -27.93 3.91 -16.28
N ASN A 450 -27.25 3.36 -17.29
CA ASN A 450 -27.68 3.46 -18.67
C ASN A 450 -29.02 2.75 -18.90
N SER A 451 -29.20 1.55 -18.35
CA SER A 451 -30.49 0.85 -18.42
C SER A 451 -31.59 1.58 -17.67
N LEU A 452 -31.28 2.14 -16.49
CA LEU A 452 -32.21 2.98 -15.75
C LEU A 452 -32.67 4.20 -16.57
N PHE A 453 -31.74 4.93 -17.19
CA PHE A 453 -32.08 6.10 -18.01
C PHE A 453 -32.89 5.74 -19.26
N ARG A 454 -32.65 4.59 -19.89
CA ARG A 454 -33.51 4.12 -20.99
C ARG A 454 -34.94 3.85 -20.54
N LEU A 455 -35.13 3.22 -19.38
CA LEU A 455 -36.46 2.98 -18.80
C LEU A 455 -37.15 4.28 -18.35
N LEU A 456 -36.37 5.22 -17.82
CA LEU A 456 -36.85 6.53 -17.41
C LEU A 456 -37.47 7.29 -18.59
N LEU A 457 -36.83 7.25 -19.77
CA LEU A 457 -37.26 7.92 -21.00
C LEU A 457 -38.42 7.20 -21.72
N ALA A 458 -38.82 6.01 -21.30
CA ALA A 458 -39.81 5.20 -22.00
C ALA A 458 -41.27 5.63 -21.73
N GLU A 459 -41.53 6.37 -20.65
CA GLU A 459 -42.88 6.79 -20.25
C GLU A 459 -42.84 8.18 -19.62
N GLU A 460 -43.97 8.91 -19.70
CA GLU A 460 -44.11 10.18 -18.97
C GLU A 460 -44.08 9.96 -17.45
N ARG A 461 -43.51 10.93 -16.73
CA ARG A 461 -43.29 10.87 -15.29
C ARG A 461 -43.96 12.05 -14.60
N SER A 462 -44.36 11.87 -13.35
CA SER A 462 -44.95 12.94 -12.54
C SER A 462 -43.91 13.92 -11.99
N PHE A 463 -42.67 13.90 -12.49
CA PHE A 463 -41.57 14.77 -12.08
C PHE A 463 -40.84 15.37 -13.28
N ASN A 464 -40.21 16.53 -13.07
CA ASN A 464 -39.69 17.39 -14.14
C ASN A 464 -38.28 16.98 -14.58
N MET A 465 -37.44 16.56 -13.64
CA MET A 465 -36.03 16.25 -13.90
C MET A 465 -35.59 15.05 -13.08
N ALA A 466 -34.68 14.27 -13.65
CA ALA A 466 -34.04 13.16 -12.97
C ALA A 466 -32.54 13.10 -13.25
N ALA A 467 -31.77 12.66 -12.26
CA ALA A 467 -30.32 12.52 -12.36
C ALA A 467 -29.82 11.26 -11.66
N GLY A 468 -28.80 10.62 -12.23
CA GLY A 468 -28.05 9.57 -11.55
C GLY A 468 -26.92 10.18 -10.69
N VAL A 469 -26.74 9.67 -9.48
CA VAL A 469 -25.72 10.14 -8.54
C VAL A 469 -24.85 8.94 -8.13
N PRO A 470 -23.69 8.72 -8.76
CA PRO A 470 -22.84 7.59 -8.44
C PRO A 470 -22.09 7.81 -7.12
N GLY A 471 -22.08 6.79 -6.25
CA GLY A 471 -21.30 6.79 -5.00
C GLY A 471 -22.00 6.05 -3.85
N SER A 472 -21.24 5.67 -2.83
CA SER A 472 -21.80 5.05 -1.63
C SER A 472 -22.69 6.01 -0.85
N PHE A 473 -23.93 5.60 -0.59
CA PHE A 473 -24.82 6.30 0.33
C PHE A 473 -24.35 6.25 1.79
N TYR A 474 -23.27 5.55 2.14
CA TYR A 474 -22.69 5.70 3.49
C TYR A 474 -21.82 6.96 3.62
N THR A 475 -21.66 7.73 2.54
CA THR A 475 -20.92 8.99 2.49
C THR A 475 -21.85 10.14 2.08
N ARG A 476 -21.31 11.37 2.08
CA ARG A 476 -22.04 12.54 1.58
C ARG A 476 -22.09 12.52 0.05
N LEU A 477 -23.30 12.61 -0.49
CA LEU A 477 -23.62 12.59 -1.91
C LEU A 477 -24.16 13.93 -2.40
N PHE A 478 -24.88 14.65 -1.53
CA PHE A 478 -25.61 15.86 -1.89
C PHE A 478 -25.11 17.09 -1.12
N PRO A 479 -25.34 18.32 -1.64
CA PRO A 479 -25.13 19.53 -0.87
C PRO A 479 -25.96 19.56 0.41
N LEU A 480 -25.50 20.35 1.40
CA LEU A 480 -26.24 20.53 2.65
C LEU A 480 -27.64 21.10 2.40
N ASN A 481 -28.65 20.58 3.11
CA ASN A 481 -30.04 21.04 3.04
C ASN A 481 -30.60 21.13 1.61
N SER A 482 -30.33 20.12 0.78
CA SER A 482 -30.76 20.09 -0.63
C SER A 482 -31.84 19.07 -0.94
N LEU A 483 -32.07 18.09 -0.07
CA LEU A 483 -33.06 17.03 -0.24
C LEU A 483 -34.28 17.25 0.65
N HIS A 484 -35.47 17.05 0.09
CA HIS A 484 -36.73 17.21 0.82
C HIS A 484 -37.32 15.86 1.23
N PHE A 485 -37.14 14.84 0.41
CA PHE A 485 -37.59 13.47 0.70
C PHE A 485 -36.52 12.47 0.28
N ILE A 486 -36.26 11.46 1.13
CA ILE A 486 -35.30 10.40 0.85
C ILE A 486 -36.00 9.06 1.03
N HIS A 487 -35.92 8.23 0.01
CA HIS A 487 -36.36 6.85 0.00
C HIS A 487 -35.16 5.91 -0.13
N SER A 488 -35.24 4.76 0.52
CA SER A 488 -34.27 3.68 0.41
C SER A 488 -35.03 2.38 0.65
N SER A 489 -35.00 1.48 -0.32
CA SER A 489 -35.62 0.17 -0.21
C SER A 489 -34.64 -0.91 -0.63
N PHE A 490 -34.59 -2.00 0.13
CA PHE A 490 -33.70 -3.13 -0.16
C PHE A 490 -32.21 -2.77 -0.33
N SER A 491 -31.74 -1.68 0.30
CA SER A 491 -30.35 -1.26 0.20
C SER A 491 -29.58 -1.24 1.54
N LEU A 492 -30.23 -0.89 2.65
CA LEU A 492 -29.56 -0.77 3.96
C LEU A 492 -29.04 -2.10 4.56
N HIS A 493 -29.42 -3.25 4.02
CA HIS A 493 -28.84 -4.55 4.42
C HIS A 493 -27.48 -4.82 3.74
N TRP A 494 -27.11 -4.06 2.72
CA TRP A 494 -25.79 -4.12 2.10
C TRP A 494 -24.81 -3.28 2.90
N LEU A 495 -23.85 -3.92 3.57
CA LEU A 495 -22.83 -3.23 4.36
C LEU A 495 -21.81 -2.51 3.47
N SER A 496 -21.17 -1.46 4.01
CA SER A 496 -20.14 -0.71 3.29
C SER A 496 -18.88 -1.55 3.00
N ARG A 497 -18.66 -2.60 3.80
CA ARG A 497 -17.56 -3.56 3.67
C ARG A 497 -17.89 -4.85 4.39
N VAL A 498 -17.16 -5.91 4.04
CA VAL A 498 -17.05 -7.10 4.90
C VAL A 498 -16.28 -6.71 6.17
N PRO A 499 -16.75 -7.09 7.38
CA PRO A 499 -16.00 -6.80 8.60
C PRO A 499 -14.60 -7.46 8.57
N SER A 500 -13.54 -6.70 8.85
CA SER A 500 -12.16 -7.21 8.79
C SER A 500 -11.93 -8.41 9.72
N GLU A 501 -12.63 -8.44 10.85
CA GLU A 501 -12.58 -9.47 11.87
C GLU A 501 -13.06 -10.82 11.36
N VAL A 502 -13.90 -10.85 10.31
CA VAL A 502 -14.41 -12.10 9.75
C VAL A 502 -13.50 -12.69 8.68
N GLU A 503 -12.57 -11.90 8.15
CA GLU A 503 -11.56 -12.29 7.17
C GLU A 503 -10.23 -12.71 7.82
N ASP A 504 -9.94 -12.19 9.01
CA ASP A 504 -8.71 -12.50 9.74
C ASP A 504 -8.77 -13.87 10.42
N LYS A 505 -7.93 -14.82 9.98
CA LYS A 505 -7.84 -16.18 10.55
C LYS A 505 -7.46 -16.20 12.03
N ASN A 506 -6.81 -15.15 12.53
CA ASN A 506 -6.41 -15.03 13.93
C ASN A 506 -7.47 -14.34 14.79
N SER A 507 -8.50 -13.77 14.18
CA SER A 507 -9.60 -13.13 14.88
C SER A 507 -10.58 -14.16 15.44
N LYS A 508 -11.13 -13.88 16.62
CA LYS A 508 -12.26 -14.65 17.16
C LYS A 508 -13.47 -14.60 16.23
N GLY A 509 -13.60 -13.56 15.42
CA GLY A 509 -14.66 -13.36 14.44
C GLY A 509 -14.46 -14.09 13.10
N TRP A 510 -13.38 -14.85 12.90
CA TRP A 510 -13.09 -15.50 11.62
C TRP A 510 -14.23 -16.40 11.13
N ASN A 511 -14.75 -16.17 9.92
CA ASN A 511 -15.92 -16.89 9.40
C ASN A 511 -15.62 -18.33 8.90
N ARG A 512 -14.39 -18.83 9.08
CA ARG A 512 -14.00 -20.26 8.88
C ARG A 512 -14.58 -20.93 7.61
N GLY A 513 -14.48 -20.26 6.46
CA GLY A 513 -14.93 -20.80 5.17
C GLY A 513 -16.44 -20.73 4.91
N ARG A 514 -17.22 -20.13 5.80
CA ARG A 514 -18.65 -19.83 5.57
C ARG A 514 -18.80 -18.52 4.80
N VAL A 515 -19.91 -18.41 4.06
CA VAL A 515 -20.22 -17.25 3.21
C VAL A 515 -21.18 -16.28 3.91
N PHE A 516 -22.04 -16.78 4.82
CA PHE A 516 -23.02 -15.99 5.55
C PHE A 516 -22.93 -16.26 7.06
N ILE A 517 -23.52 -15.37 7.85
CA ILE A 517 -23.82 -15.64 9.26
C ILE A 517 -24.78 -16.84 9.29
N SER A 518 -24.48 -17.83 10.12
CA SER A 518 -25.28 -19.05 10.26
C SER A 518 -25.51 -19.36 11.74
N GLU A 519 -26.58 -20.07 12.06
CA GLU A 519 -26.85 -20.55 13.43
C GLU A 519 -25.71 -21.43 13.97
N GLU A 520 -25.05 -22.20 13.10
CA GLU A 520 -23.88 -23.01 13.43
C GLU A 520 -22.55 -22.20 13.48
N GLY A 521 -22.64 -20.89 13.27
CA GLY A 521 -21.54 -19.94 13.23
C GLY A 521 -21.11 -19.48 14.62
N SER A 522 -20.00 -18.75 14.69
CA SER A 522 -19.56 -18.15 15.95
C SER A 522 -20.33 -16.86 16.22
N GLU A 523 -20.75 -16.63 17.47
CA GLU A 523 -21.41 -15.39 17.90
C GLU A 523 -20.56 -14.14 17.57
N SER A 524 -19.24 -14.26 17.73
CA SER A 524 -18.27 -13.23 17.34
C SER A 524 -18.34 -12.80 15.86
N VAL A 525 -18.79 -13.68 14.97
CA VAL A 525 -19.01 -13.34 13.55
C VAL A 525 -20.26 -12.45 13.46
N ALA A 526 -21.35 -12.84 14.12
CA ALA A 526 -22.57 -12.05 14.16
C ALA A 526 -22.32 -10.66 14.77
N ASP A 527 -21.56 -10.60 15.86
CA ASP A 527 -21.15 -9.34 16.50
C ASP A 527 -20.33 -8.46 15.56
N ALA A 528 -19.41 -9.04 14.78
CA ALA A 528 -18.60 -8.27 13.82
C ALA A 528 -19.47 -7.66 12.71
N TYR A 529 -20.42 -8.41 12.16
CA TYR A 529 -21.39 -7.90 11.19
C TYR A 529 -22.31 -6.85 11.80
N PHE A 530 -22.80 -7.07 13.03
CA PHE A 530 -23.65 -6.10 13.72
C PHE A 530 -22.91 -4.80 14.03
N ALA A 531 -21.66 -4.87 14.50
CA ALA A 531 -20.83 -3.71 14.73
C ALA A 531 -20.57 -2.92 13.43
N GLN A 532 -20.39 -3.62 12.32
CA GLN A 532 -20.27 -2.99 11.01
C GLN A 532 -21.57 -2.30 10.57
N PHE A 533 -22.72 -2.99 10.71
CA PHE A 533 -24.04 -2.41 10.47
C PHE A 533 -24.29 -1.15 11.30
N GLN A 534 -23.93 -1.16 12.59
CA GLN A 534 -24.08 0.02 13.45
C GLN A 534 -23.26 1.22 12.95
N ARG A 535 -22.02 0.99 12.51
CA ARG A 535 -21.18 2.06 11.93
C ARG A 535 -21.80 2.60 10.66
N ASP A 536 -22.26 1.71 9.79
CA ASP A 536 -22.85 2.03 8.49
C ASP A 536 -24.17 2.80 8.64
N LEU A 537 -25.07 2.35 9.51
CA LEU A 537 -26.33 3.01 9.79
C LEU A 537 -26.11 4.40 10.41
N ASN A 538 -25.15 4.54 11.34
CA ASN A 538 -24.81 5.83 11.92
C ASN A 538 -24.25 6.80 10.88
N ALA A 539 -23.37 6.33 9.98
CA ALA A 539 -22.83 7.15 8.90
C ALA A 539 -23.92 7.57 7.91
N PHE A 540 -24.79 6.63 7.52
CA PHE A 540 -25.96 6.90 6.69
C PHE A 540 -26.83 7.99 7.32
N LEU A 541 -27.33 7.79 8.54
CA LEU A 541 -28.23 8.73 9.22
C LEU A 541 -27.57 10.11 9.39
N LYS A 542 -26.28 10.16 9.73
CA LYS A 542 -25.54 11.41 9.87
C LYS A 542 -25.47 12.20 8.57
N GLU A 543 -25.10 11.56 7.46
CA GLU A 543 -25.00 12.27 6.18
C GLU A 543 -26.38 12.64 5.63
N ARG A 544 -27.39 11.76 5.77
CA ARG A 544 -28.78 12.09 5.40
C ARG A 544 -29.31 13.29 6.18
N ALA A 545 -29.06 13.35 7.48
CA ALA A 545 -29.47 14.50 8.30
C ALA A 545 -28.82 15.82 7.84
N ASN A 546 -27.59 15.78 7.33
CA ASN A 546 -26.91 16.97 6.80
C ASN A 546 -27.46 17.39 5.42
N GLU A 547 -27.90 16.44 4.61
CA GLU A 547 -28.40 16.67 3.25
C GLU A 547 -29.88 17.06 3.20
N MET A 548 -30.66 16.66 4.21
CA MET A 548 -32.09 16.95 4.28
C MET A 548 -32.39 18.37 4.75
N VAL A 549 -33.39 18.98 4.14
CA VAL A 549 -33.98 20.24 4.61
C VAL A 549 -34.71 19.99 5.94
N VAL A 550 -34.56 20.90 6.89
CA VAL A 550 -35.28 20.86 8.17
C VAL A 550 -36.78 21.11 7.94
N GLY A 551 -37.65 20.17 8.33
CA GLY A 551 -39.10 20.26 8.09
C GLY A 551 -39.96 19.29 8.88
#